data_AF-W6THJ7-F1
#
_entry.id   AF-W6THJ7-F1
#
_cell.length_a   1.000
_cell.length_b   1.000
_cell.length_c   1.000
_cell.angle_alpha   90.00
_cell.angle_beta   90.00
_cell.angle_gamma   90.00
#
_symmetry.space_group_name_H-M   'P 1'
#
loop_
_entity.id
_entity.type
_entity.pdbx_description
1 polymer ?
#
loop_
_entity_poly.entity_id
_entity_poly.type
_entity_poly.pdbx_seq_one_letter_code
_entity_poly.pdbx_strand_id
1 'polypeptide(L)'
;MYFVMHDLYYIIKTMKLLIQVFGLVLIFSCYKSKQSEIQSLTSLLEASNKKGLDRFLIIDRIVDIHMHNKDYEDALSFVNKGIADDEDKEYYPLYFYLMGNIYAYIKEDEIAFTYYRYIVDNFDDYIYENSSIKLDIAKRVINLNIDAIDKINYYKLLLNDNFESMTNADRGNYYYNLALSLEDVQSYDEAYLYYKKLLSIPRSDLKIDSRDYSAVMTKINYYDNPDFVVYRNLNDLISDVKRYIFSGNTTKLLSIRDKHNFFIQSWDQRSGKSNSINTNSFLTTMIKLSSRRKNGIQFAKTFEADSSNDISYLGSSGWEHIWEWYFVFKKISYPKDPEINDGWAWIGVYLGKK
;
A
#
# COMPACT_ATOMS: atom_id res chain seq x y z
N MET A 1 -3.75 64.14 2.54
CA MET A 1 -3.39 62.71 2.66
C MET A 1 -4.58 61.79 2.97
N TYR A 2 -5.72 62.30 3.49
CA TYR A 2 -6.92 61.48 3.77
C TYR A 2 -7.80 61.15 2.55
N PHE A 3 -7.79 61.98 1.50
CA PHE A 3 -8.62 61.75 0.30
C PHE A 3 -8.13 60.58 -0.58
N VAL A 4 -6.82 60.40 -0.71
CA VAL A 4 -6.23 59.36 -1.59
C VAL A 4 -6.47 57.94 -1.09
N MET A 5 -6.58 57.75 0.24
CA MET A 5 -6.84 56.44 0.85
C MET A 5 -8.30 55.99 0.68
N HIS A 6 -9.24 56.94 0.62
CA HIS A 6 -10.67 56.64 0.46
C HIS A 6 -10.98 56.19 -0.97
N ASP A 7 -10.40 56.85 -1.98
CA ASP A 7 -10.59 56.49 -3.38
C ASP A 7 -9.93 55.14 -3.73
N LEU A 8 -8.76 54.84 -3.14
CA LEU A 8 -8.09 53.55 -3.31
C LEU A 8 -8.91 52.38 -2.74
N TYR A 9 -9.58 52.58 -1.60
CA TYR A 9 -10.47 51.58 -1.00
C TYR A 9 -11.67 51.26 -1.91
N TYR A 10 -12.29 52.29 -2.50
CA TYR A 10 -13.42 52.10 -3.42
C TYR A 10 -12.99 51.42 -4.72
N ILE A 11 -11.82 51.74 -5.27
CA ILE A 11 -11.26 51.08 -6.47
C ILE A 11 -10.98 49.60 -6.21
N ILE A 12 -10.39 49.25 -5.06
CA ILE A 12 -10.13 47.84 -4.71
C ILE A 12 -11.45 47.07 -4.51
N LYS A 13 -12.46 47.71 -3.91
CA LYS A 13 -13.78 47.10 -3.69
C LYS A 13 -14.53 46.88 -5.00
N THR A 14 -14.48 47.83 -5.94
CA THR A 14 -15.11 47.69 -7.27
C THR A 14 -14.38 46.68 -8.15
N MET A 15 -13.05 46.60 -8.09
CA MET A 15 -12.28 45.56 -8.78
C MET A 15 -12.59 44.14 -8.28
N LYS A 16 -12.75 43.94 -6.95
CA LYS A 16 -13.20 42.65 -6.41
C LYS A 16 -14.58 42.25 -6.92
N LEU A 17 -15.50 43.22 -6.99
CA LEU A 17 -16.86 42.98 -7.47
C LEU A 17 -16.89 42.65 -8.96
N LEU A 18 -16.08 43.33 -9.78
CA LEU A 18 -15.91 43.03 -11.21
C LEU A 18 -15.32 41.64 -11.45
N ILE A 19 -14.31 41.23 -10.67
CA ILE A 19 -13.72 39.88 -10.76
C ILE A 19 -14.75 38.81 -10.40
N GLN A 20 -15.57 39.03 -9.37
CA GLN A 20 -16.64 38.10 -8.98
C GLN A 20 -17.74 38.00 -10.06
N VAL A 21 -18.16 39.14 -10.63
CA VAL A 21 -19.16 39.17 -11.70
C VAL A 21 -18.63 38.55 -12.99
N PHE A 22 -17.38 38.81 -13.37
CA PHE A 22 -16.77 38.22 -14.56
C PHE A 22 -16.54 36.71 -14.39
N GLY A 23 -16.16 36.27 -13.19
CA GLY A 23 -16.10 34.85 -12.83
C GLY A 23 -17.48 34.17 -12.96
N LEU A 24 -18.53 34.80 -12.45
CA LEU A 24 -19.92 34.32 -12.62
C LEU A 24 -20.33 34.26 -14.10
N VAL A 25 -20.05 35.29 -14.90
CA VAL A 25 -20.40 35.33 -16.33
C VAL A 25 -19.67 34.24 -17.12
N LEU A 26 -18.40 33.96 -16.82
CA LEU A 26 -17.65 32.87 -17.45
C LEU A 26 -18.21 31.49 -17.06
N ILE A 27 -18.58 31.29 -15.79
CA ILE A 27 -19.23 30.06 -15.30
C ILE A 27 -20.59 29.88 -16.00
N PHE A 28 -21.41 30.93 -16.09
CA PHE A 28 -22.70 30.89 -16.78
C PHE A 28 -22.58 30.64 -18.29
N SER A 29 -21.59 31.25 -18.94
CA SER A 29 -21.32 31.03 -20.37
C SER A 29 -20.89 29.59 -20.65
N CYS A 30 -19.99 29.05 -19.83
CA CYS A 30 -19.54 27.66 -19.93
C CYS A 30 -20.68 26.67 -19.66
N TYR A 31 -21.50 26.92 -18.63
CA TYR A 31 -22.67 26.11 -18.33
C TYR A 31 -23.70 26.12 -19.47
N LYS A 32 -23.97 27.29 -20.06
CA LYS A 32 -24.90 27.43 -21.19
C LYS A 32 -24.40 26.69 -22.44
N SER A 33 -23.09 26.73 -22.71
CA SER A 33 -22.47 25.98 -23.82
C SER A 33 -22.62 24.46 -23.64
N LYS A 34 -22.35 23.94 -22.44
CA LYS A 34 -22.50 22.50 -22.16
C LYS A 34 -23.95 22.02 -22.24
N GLN A 35 -24.90 22.83 -21.77
CA GLN A 35 -26.33 22.51 -21.89
C GLN A 35 -26.79 22.51 -23.36
N SER A 36 -26.28 23.42 -24.20
CA SER A 36 -26.57 23.38 -25.64
C SER A 36 -25.95 22.16 -26.34
N GLU A 37 -24.79 21.67 -25.87
CA GLU A 37 -24.17 20.43 -26.37
C GLU A 37 -25.03 19.21 -26.03
N ILE A 38 -25.49 19.06 -24.77
CA ILE A 38 -26.38 17.97 -24.36
C ILE A 38 -27.66 17.97 -25.21
N GLN A 39 -28.28 19.13 -25.42
CA GLN A 39 -29.48 19.24 -26.27
C GLN A 39 -29.22 18.80 -27.71
N SER A 40 -28.09 19.23 -28.29
CA SER A 40 -27.69 18.79 -29.64
C SER A 40 -27.46 17.28 -29.70
N LEU A 41 -26.76 16.69 -28.73
CA LEU A 41 -26.50 15.25 -28.69
C LEU A 41 -27.78 14.43 -28.47
N THR A 42 -28.69 14.92 -27.63
CA THR A 42 -29.99 14.29 -27.39
C THR A 42 -30.86 14.32 -28.64
N SER A 43 -30.92 15.47 -29.33
CA SER A 43 -31.64 15.57 -30.61
C SER A 43 -31.02 14.67 -31.69
N LEU A 44 -29.70 14.49 -31.71
CA LEU A 44 -29.05 13.52 -32.61
C LEU A 44 -29.51 12.08 -32.30
N LEU A 45 -29.56 11.67 -31.03
CA LEU A 45 -30.06 10.35 -30.62
C LEU A 45 -31.51 10.10 -31.05
N GLU A 46 -32.35 11.14 -31.03
CA GLU A 46 -33.78 11.04 -31.38
C GLU A 46 -34.03 11.12 -32.89
N ALA A 47 -33.31 12.01 -33.59
CA ALA A 47 -33.55 12.29 -35.01
C ALA A 47 -32.89 11.26 -35.94
N SER A 48 -31.79 10.64 -35.49
CA SER A 48 -31.09 9.63 -36.26
C SER A 48 -31.37 8.26 -35.63
N ASN A 49 -31.80 7.28 -36.43
CA ASN A 49 -32.01 5.89 -36.02
C ASN A 49 -30.67 5.19 -35.74
N LYS A 50 -29.80 5.85 -34.96
CA LYS A 50 -28.44 5.42 -34.63
C LYS A 50 -28.54 4.21 -33.73
N LYS A 51 -27.97 3.11 -34.20
CA LYS A 51 -27.93 1.84 -33.49
C LYS A 51 -26.50 1.47 -33.18
N GLY A 52 -26.33 0.56 -32.24
CA GLY A 52 -25.04 0.03 -31.83
C GLY A 52 -24.04 1.10 -31.39
N LEU A 53 -22.80 0.99 -31.88
CA LEU A 53 -21.67 1.79 -31.41
C LEU A 53 -21.88 3.31 -31.51
N ASP A 54 -22.49 3.81 -32.59
CA ASP A 54 -22.77 5.24 -32.76
C ASP A 54 -23.64 5.79 -31.62
N ARG A 55 -24.62 4.99 -31.18
CA ARG A 55 -25.51 5.36 -30.07
C ARG A 55 -24.74 5.38 -28.75
N PHE A 56 -23.93 4.34 -28.52
CA PHE A 56 -23.09 4.24 -27.34
C PHE A 56 -22.16 5.46 -27.21
N LEU A 57 -21.45 5.83 -28.28
CA LEU A 57 -20.52 6.97 -28.28
C LEU A 57 -21.19 8.30 -27.93
N ILE A 58 -22.43 8.51 -28.42
CA ILE A 58 -23.18 9.72 -28.06
C ILE A 58 -23.56 9.70 -26.58
N ILE A 59 -24.00 8.55 -26.06
CA ILE A 59 -24.34 8.39 -24.63
C ILE A 59 -23.11 8.58 -23.75
N ASP A 60 -21.97 7.98 -24.10
CA ASP A 60 -20.70 8.15 -23.40
C ASP A 60 -20.33 9.63 -23.29
N ARG A 61 -20.45 10.38 -24.40
CA ARG A 61 -20.20 11.83 -24.40
C ARG A 61 -21.18 12.61 -23.51
N ILE A 62 -22.47 12.28 -23.53
CA ILE A 62 -23.45 12.92 -22.65
C ILE A 62 -23.14 12.64 -21.17
N VAL A 63 -22.82 11.38 -20.85
CA VAL A 63 -22.43 10.94 -19.51
C VAL A 63 -21.20 11.72 -19.04
N ASP A 64 -20.16 11.85 -19.85
CA ASP A 64 -18.96 12.63 -19.53
C ASP A 64 -19.30 14.08 -19.14
N ILE A 65 -20.18 14.74 -19.89
CA ILE A 65 -20.62 16.11 -19.58
C ILE A 65 -21.36 16.17 -18.23
N HIS A 66 -22.28 15.25 -17.96
CA HIS A 66 -23.01 15.17 -16.69
C HIS A 66 -22.08 14.87 -15.51
N MET A 67 -21.14 13.94 -15.67
CA MET A 67 -20.11 13.62 -14.68
C MET A 67 -19.27 14.85 -14.32
N HIS A 68 -18.84 15.62 -15.32
CA HIS A 68 -18.11 16.87 -15.11
C HIS A 68 -18.93 17.95 -14.39
N ASN A 69 -20.26 17.93 -14.54
CA ASN A 69 -21.16 18.87 -13.87
C ASN A 69 -21.63 18.36 -12.49
N LYS A 70 -21.28 17.11 -12.13
CA LYS A 70 -21.73 16.39 -10.92
C LYS A 70 -23.22 16.01 -10.92
N ASP A 71 -23.81 15.92 -12.11
CA ASP A 71 -25.21 15.55 -12.33
C ASP A 71 -25.32 14.03 -12.49
N TYR A 72 -24.98 13.27 -11.45
CA TYR A 72 -24.79 11.81 -11.55
C TYR A 72 -26.09 11.04 -11.82
N GLU A 73 -27.23 11.52 -11.32
CA GLU A 73 -28.53 10.89 -11.57
C GLU A 73 -28.89 10.93 -13.06
N ASP A 74 -28.63 12.06 -13.73
CA ASP A 74 -28.85 12.20 -15.16
C ASP A 74 -27.87 11.32 -15.95
N ALA A 75 -26.59 11.26 -15.55
CA ALA A 75 -25.62 10.35 -16.14
C ALA A 75 -26.11 8.89 -16.09
N LEU A 76 -26.56 8.42 -14.93
CA LEU A 76 -27.11 7.07 -14.75
C LEU A 76 -28.38 6.86 -15.60
N SER A 77 -29.26 7.87 -15.69
CA SER A 77 -30.48 7.83 -16.49
C SER A 77 -30.17 7.63 -17.98
N PHE A 78 -29.18 8.35 -18.52
CA PHE A 78 -28.75 8.18 -19.91
C PHE A 78 -28.14 6.81 -20.19
N VAL A 79 -27.32 6.28 -19.27
CA VAL A 79 -26.79 4.91 -19.40
C VAL A 79 -27.92 3.87 -19.39
N ASN A 80 -28.87 3.99 -18.46
CA ASN A 80 -30.02 3.08 -18.38
C ASN A 80 -30.89 3.11 -19.64
N LYS A 81 -31.12 4.31 -20.21
CA LYS A 81 -31.81 4.45 -21.49
C LYS A 81 -31.03 3.77 -22.62
N GLY A 82 -29.71 3.90 -22.64
CA GLY A 82 -28.84 3.20 -23.58
C GLY A 82 -28.99 1.68 -23.53
N ILE A 83 -29.00 1.10 -22.32
CA ILE A 83 -29.20 -0.35 -22.10
C ILE A 83 -30.58 -0.79 -22.58
N ALA A 84 -31.63 -0.02 -22.27
CA ALA A 84 -33.00 -0.35 -22.64
C ALA A 84 -33.24 -0.30 -24.16
N ASP A 85 -32.56 0.62 -24.85
CA ASP A 85 -32.68 0.82 -26.29
C ASP A 85 -31.75 -0.09 -27.12
N ASP A 86 -30.80 -0.79 -26.49
CA ASP A 86 -29.89 -1.74 -27.15
C ASP A 86 -30.51 -3.16 -27.21
N GLU A 87 -31.36 -3.37 -28.22
CA GLU A 87 -32.10 -4.63 -28.43
C GLU A 87 -31.19 -5.84 -28.69
N ASP A 88 -30.07 -5.62 -29.39
CA ASP A 88 -29.13 -6.67 -29.80
C ASP A 88 -28.14 -7.05 -28.68
N LYS A 89 -28.06 -6.22 -27.62
CA LYS A 89 -27.23 -6.40 -26.42
C LYS A 89 -25.72 -6.46 -26.67
N GLU A 90 -25.30 -6.09 -27.87
CA GLU A 90 -23.91 -6.14 -28.31
C GLU A 90 -23.02 -5.20 -27.46
N TYR A 91 -23.55 -4.05 -27.03
CA TYR A 91 -22.79 -3.00 -26.34
C TYR A 91 -23.04 -2.96 -24.82
N TYR A 92 -23.72 -3.97 -24.28
CA TYR A 92 -23.96 -4.12 -22.84
C TYR A 92 -22.68 -4.01 -21.99
N PRO A 93 -21.53 -4.62 -22.37
CA PRO A 93 -20.28 -4.46 -21.62
C PRO A 93 -19.88 -3.00 -21.44
N LEU A 94 -20.07 -2.18 -22.47
CA LEU A 94 -19.68 -0.77 -22.45
C LEU A 94 -20.64 0.06 -21.59
N TYR A 95 -21.95 -0.19 -21.67
CA TYR A 95 -22.90 0.50 -20.80
C TYR A 95 -22.71 0.14 -19.31
N PHE A 96 -22.49 -1.14 -18.99
CA PHE A 96 -22.18 -1.54 -17.61
C PHE A 96 -20.84 -0.97 -17.16
N TYR A 97 -19.86 -0.83 -18.05
CA TYR A 97 -18.59 -0.20 -17.76
C TYR A 97 -18.77 1.29 -17.40
N LEU A 98 -19.62 2.03 -18.12
CA LEU A 98 -20.01 3.40 -17.74
C LEU A 98 -20.70 3.43 -16.37
N MET A 99 -21.60 2.49 -16.12
CA MET A 99 -22.29 2.39 -14.83
C MET A 99 -21.30 2.20 -13.67
N GLY A 100 -20.36 1.26 -13.82
CA GLY A 100 -19.28 1.03 -12.86
C GLY A 100 -18.41 2.27 -12.65
N ASN A 101 -18.08 2.99 -13.73
CA ASN A 101 -17.30 4.24 -13.65
C ASN A 101 -18.03 5.34 -12.87
N ILE A 102 -19.34 5.50 -13.09
CA ILE A 102 -20.14 6.49 -12.37
C ILE A 102 -20.18 6.15 -10.87
N TYR A 103 -20.50 4.91 -10.51
CA TYR A 103 -20.56 4.47 -9.10
C TYR A 103 -19.20 4.60 -8.40
N ALA A 104 -18.09 4.24 -9.06
CA ALA A 104 -16.75 4.38 -8.51
C ALA A 104 -16.38 5.85 -8.27
N TYR A 105 -16.82 6.75 -9.15
CA TYR A 105 -16.58 8.19 -9.00
C TYR A 105 -17.28 8.77 -7.78
N ILE A 106 -18.52 8.35 -7.52
CA ILE A 106 -19.31 8.79 -6.36
C ILE A 106 -18.99 8.01 -5.07
N LYS A 107 -17.96 7.15 -5.08
CA LYS A 107 -17.46 6.36 -3.93
C LYS A 107 -18.42 5.26 -3.44
N GLU A 108 -19.29 4.79 -4.32
CA GLU A 108 -20.11 3.59 -4.10
C GLU A 108 -19.35 2.36 -4.64
N ASP A 109 -18.22 2.06 -3.99
CA ASP A 109 -17.21 1.12 -4.50
C ASP A 109 -17.74 -0.32 -4.66
N GLU A 110 -18.59 -0.79 -3.74
CA GLU A 110 -19.23 -2.13 -3.82
C GLU A 110 -20.20 -2.24 -5.01
N ILE A 111 -20.93 -1.16 -5.30
CA ILE A 111 -21.85 -1.11 -6.43
C ILE A 111 -21.04 -1.07 -7.73
N ALA A 112 -19.99 -0.25 -7.78
CA ALA A 112 -19.08 -0.19 -8.92
C ALA A 112 -18.47 -1.57 -9.21
N PHE A 113 -17.99 -2.24 -8.15
CA PHE A 113 -17.44 -3.59 -8.24
C PHE A 113 -18.45 -4.59 -8.79
N THR A 114 -19.72 -4.51 -8.40
CA THR A 114 -20.77 -5.38 -8.94
C THR A 114 -20.87 -5.30 -10.47
N TYR A 115 -20.85 -4.09 -11.03
CA TYR A 115 -20.88 -3.91 -12.50
C TYR A 115 -19.59 -4.40 -13.16
N TYR A 116 -18.43 -4.04 -12.60
CA TYR A 116 -17.14 -4.49 -13.11
C TYR A 116 -16.99 -6.00 -13.13
N ARG A 117 -17.37 -6.68 -12.05
CA ARG A 117 -17.37 -8.14 -11.94
C ARG A 117 -18.32 -8.77 -12.96
N TYR A 118 -19.53 -8.24 -13.09
CA TYR A 118 -20.49 -8.73 -14.07
C TYR A 118 -19.93 -8.70 -15.50
N ILE A 119 -19.22 -7.64 -15.88
CA ILE A 119 -18.59 -7.54 -17.21
C ILE A 119 -17.51 -8.60 -17.39
N VAL A 120 -16.60 -8.73 -16.43
CA VAL A 120 -15.44 -9.64 -16.51
C VAL A 120 -15.88 -11.10 -16.57
N ASP A 121 -16.93 -11.46 -15.84
CA ASP A 121 -17.42 -12.84 -15.69
C ASP A 121 -18.31 -13.30 -16.85
N ASN A 122 -19.02 -12.39 -17.53
CA ASN A 122 -20.10 -12.76 -18.47
C ASN A 122 -19.82 -12.41 -19.93
N PHE A 123 -18.79 -11.62 -20.23
CA PHE A 123 -18.51 -11.17 -21.59
C PHE A 123 -17.07 -11.46 -21.98
N ASP A 124 -16.83 -11.67 -23.27
CA ASP A 124 -15.49 -11.66 -23.82
C ASP A 124 -14.87 -10.26 -23.69
N ASP A 125 -13.54 -10.17 -23.77
CA ASP A 125 -12.89 -8.86 -23.70
C ASP A 125 -13.26 -8.00 -24.90
N TYR A 126 -13.60 -6.73 -24.62
CA TYR A 126 -14.00 -5.76 -25.62
C TYR A 126 -12.91 -4.70 -25.76
N ILE A 127 -12.56 -4.35 -26.99
CA ILE A 127 -11.57 -3.31 -27.28
C ILE A 127 -12.30 -1.99 -27.52
N TYR A 128 -12.14 -1.04 -26.60
CA TYR A 128 -12.68 0.31 -26.69
C TYR A 128 -11.54 1.32 -26.63
N GLU A 129 -11.53 2.30 -27.54
CA GLU A 129 -10.45 3.30 -27.65
C GLU A 129 -9.03 2.69 -27.66
N ASN A 130 -8.87 1.58 -28.39
CA ASN A 130 -7.62 0.79 -28.46
C ASN A 130 -7.14 0.21 -27.12
N SER A 131 -8.03 0.07 -26.15
CA SER A 131 -7.73 -0.50 -24.84
C SER A 131 -8.68 -1.64 -24.50
N SER A 132 -8.14 -2.67 -23.84
CA SER A 132 -8.94 -3.76 -23.26
C SER A 132 -9.79 -3.22 -22.12
N ILE A 133 -11.11 -3.43 -22.21
CA ILE A 133 -12.04 -3.08 -21.14
C ILE A 133 -11.76 -3.92 -19.90
N LYS A 134 -11.48 -5.24 -20.02
CA LYS A 134 -11.18 -6.07 -18.85
C LYS A 134 -9.92 -5.61 -18.11
N LEU A 135 -8.88 -5.20 -18.83
CA LEU A 135 -7.67 -4.68 -18.20
C LEU A 135 -7.88 -3.32 -17.55
N ASP A 136 -8.68 -2.45 -18.16
CA ASP A 136 -9.01 -1.17 -17.53
C ASP A 136 -9.85 -1.35 -16.26
N ILE A 137 -10.86 -2.23 -16.33
CA ILE A 137 -11.63 -2.66 -15.16
C ILE A 137 -10.70 -3.20 -14.07
N ALA A 138 -9.75 -4.07 -14.41
CA ALA A 138 -8.82 -4.62 -13.43
C ALA A 138 -8.00 -3.52 -12.73
N LYS A 139 -7.51 -2.51 -13.45
CA LYS A 139 -6.82 -1.35 -12.87
C LYS A 139 -7.73 -0.55 -11.94
N ARG A 140 -9.03 -0.44 -12.24
CA ARG A 140 -10.00 0.26 -11.39
C ARG A 140 -10.30 -0.52 -10.12
N VAL A 141 -10.62 -1.82 -10.25
CA VAL A 141 -11.02 -2.68 -9.13
C VAL A 141 -9.94 -2.76 -8.05
N ILE A 142 -8.66 -2.88 -8.42
CA ILE A 142 -7.57 -2.92 -7.42
C ILE A 142 -7.46 -1.63 -6.58
N ASN A 143 -8.06 -0.52 -7.02
CA ASN A 143 -8.06 0.76 -6.33
C ASN A 143 -9.37 1.06 -5.59
N LEU A 144 -10.38 0.19 -5.67
CA LEU A 144 -11.63 0.33 -4.91
C LEU A 144 -11.42 -0.03 -3.43
N ASN A 145 -12.22 0.54 -2.54
CA ASN A 145 -12.26 0.16 -1.12
C ASN A 145 -13.16 -1.07 -0.89
N ILE A 146 -12.75 -2.20 -1.46
CA ILE A 146 -13.40 -3.53 -1.33
C ILE A 146 -12.45 -4.54 -0.70
N ASP A 147 -12.98 -5.71 -0.35
CA ASP A 147 -12.23 -6.80 0.28
C ASP A 147 -11.03 -7.28 -0.54
N ALA A 148 -9.96 -7.68 0.16
CA ALA A 148 -8.73 -8.17 -0.46
C ALA A 148 -8.97 -9.40 -1.35
N ILE A 149 -9.89 -10.28 -0.96
CA ILE A 149 -10.22 -11.50 -1.72
C ILE A 149 -10.69 -11.18 -3.14
N ASP A 150 -11.48 -10.12 -3.29
CA ASP A 150 -12.03 -9.71 -4.58
C ASP A 150 -10.96 -9.11 -5.49
N LYS A 151 -9.92 -8.49 -4.93
CA LYS A 151 -8.83 -7.86 -5.70
C LYS A 151 -7.81 -8.85 -6.26
N ILE A 152 -7.66 -10.03 -5.64
CA ILE A 152 -6.61 -11.00 -5.98
C ILE A 152 -6.65 -11.38 -7.46
N ASN A 153 -7.83 -11.71 -7.98
CA ASN A 153 -7.98 -12.15 -9.38
C ASN A 153 -7.68 -11.03 -10.38
N TYR A 154 -7.97 -9.77 -10.04
CA TYR A 154 -7.67 -8.63 -10.90
C TYR A 154 -6.18 -8.28 -10.92
N TYR A 155 -5.48 -8.40 -9.79
CA TYR A 155 -4.02 -8.32 -9.81
C TYR A 155 -3.40 -9.43 -10.67
N LYS A 156 -3.90 -10.67 -10.56
CA LYS A 156 -3.45 -11.79 -11.39
C LYS A 156 -3.71 -11.54 -12.87
N LEU A 157 -4.88 -10.99 -13.22
CA LEU A 157 -5.23 -10.61 -14.59
C LEU A 157 -4.25 -9.57 -15.15
N LEU A 158 -3.97 -8.50 -14.40
CA LEU A 158 -3.01 -7.46 -14.79
C LEU A 158 -1.59 -8.01 -15.00
N LEU A 159 -1.18 -8.96 -14.16
CA LEU A 159 0.14 -9.59 -14.22
C LEU A 159 0.25 -10.62 -15.34
N ASN A 160 -0.85 -11.20 -15.84
CA ASN A 160 -0.81 -12.18 -16.92
C ASN A 160 -0.86 -11.50 -18.30
N ASP A 161 -1.86 -10.67 -18.54
CA ASP A 161 -2.19 -10.20 -19.90
C ASP A 161 -1.33 -9.01 -20.33
N ASN A 162 -0.81 -8.24 -19.37
CA ASN A 162 -0.05 -7.02 -19.65
C ASN A 162 1.42 -7.16 -19.25
N PHE A 163 1.90 -8.39 -19.05
CA PHE A 163 3.20 -8.64 -18.44
C PHE A 163 4.37 -8.03 -19.22
N GLU A 164 4.38 -8.18 -20.54
CA GLU A 164 5.50 -7.80 -21.40
C GLU A 164 5.59 -6.29 -21.65
N SER A 165 4.44 -5.61 -21.66
CA SER A 165 4.35 -4.16 -21.87
C SER A 165 4.57 -3.34 -20.60
N MET A 166 4.56 -3.99 -19.43
CA MET A 166 4.61 -3.35 -18.12
C MET A 166 6.03 -3.05 -17.67
N THR A 167 6.23 -1.87 -17.09
CA THR A 167 7.53 -1.50 -16.50
C THR A 167 7.85 -2.37 -15.29
N ASN A 168 9.13 -2.56 -14.98
CA ASN A 168 9.56 -3.24 -13.75
C ASN A 168 8.98 -2.58 -12.49
N ALA A 169 8.82 -1.25 -12.50
CA ALA A 169 8.23 -0.51 -11.39
C ALA A 169 6.76 -0.91 -11.15
N ASP A 170 5.96 -0.94 -12.21
CA ASP A 170 4.54 -1.29 -12.12
C ASP A 170 4.36 -2.77 -11.75
N ARG A 171 5.18 -3.64 -12.35
CA ARG A 171 5.19 -5.07 -12.05
C ARG A 171 5.52 -5.33 -10.59
N GLY A 172 6.55 -4.65 -10.06
CA GLY A 172 6.93 -4.71 -8.67
C GLY A 172 5.79 -4.28 -7.75
N ASN A 173 5.13 -3.17 -8.06
CA ASN A 173 3.97 -2.69 -7.29
C ASN A 173 2.82 -3.70 -7.27
N TYR A 174 2.50 -4.34 -8.41
CA TYR A 174 1.46 -5.37 -8.45
C TYR A 174 1.86 -6.63 -7.69
N TYR A 175 3.09 -7.11 -7.80
CA TYR A 175 3.55 -8.23 -6.99
C TYR A 175 3.47 -7.96 -5.49
N TYR A 176 3.88 -6.76 -5.06
CA TYR A 176 3.83 -6.38 -3.66
C TYR A 176 2.38 -6.34 -3.13
N ASN A 177 1.48 -5.63 -3.82
CA ASN A 177 0.10 -5.47 -3.37
C ASN A 177 -0.72 -6.77 -3.48
N LEU A 178 -0.45 -7.61 -4.49
CA LEU A 178 -1.03 -8.95 -4.57
C LEU A 178 -0.59 -9.81 -3.39
N ALA A 179 0.70 -9.80 -3.04
CA ALA A 179 1.21 -10.54 -1.90
C ALA A 179 0.57 -10.07 -0.57
N LEU A 180 0.39 -8.76 -0.38
CA LEU A 180 -0.35 -8.23 0.77
C LEU A 180 -1.80 -8.72 0.80
N SER A 181 -2.51 -8.66 -0.33
CA SER A 181 -3.90 -9.13 -0.42
C SER A 181 -4.01 -10.64 -0.13
N LEU A 182 -3.02 -11.43 -0.56
CA LEU A 182 -2.93 -12.85 -0.27
C LEU A 182 -2.65 -13.13 1.22
N GLU A 183 -1.81 -12.32 1.88
CA GLU A 183 -1.60 -12.43 3.34
C GLU A 183 -2.88 -12.12 4.13
N ASP A 184 -3.65 -11.10 3.71
CA ASP A 184 -4.92 -10.73 4.36
C ASP A 184 -5.93 -11.89 4.37
N VAL A 185 -5.93 -12.70 3.31
CA VAL A 185 -6.75 -13.92 3.19
C VAL A 185 -6.02 -15.19 3.62
N GLN A 186 -4.87 -15.05 4.31
CA GLN A 186 -4.06 -16.13 4.87
C GLN A 186 -3.53 -17.15 3.83
N SER A 187 -3.43 -16.74 2.55
CA SER A 187 -2.87 -17.51 1.45
C SER A 187 -1.34 -17.33 1.36
N TYR A 188 -0.66 -17.69 2.45
CA TYR A 188 0.76 -17.37 2.65
C TYR A 188 1.68 -18.00 1.62
N ASP A 189 1.48 -19.26 1.23
CA ASP A 189 2.38 -19.90 0.26
C ASP A 189 2.43 -19.13 -1.08
N GLU A 190 1.27 -18.65 -1.53
CA GLU A 190 1.16 -17.84 -2.74
C GLU A 190 1.67 -16.42 -2.52
N ALA A 191 1.38 -15.79 -1.38
CA ALA A 191 1.90 -14.46 -1.04
C ALA A 191 3.43 -14.42 -1.13
N TYR A 192 4.10 -15.42 -0.55
CA TYR A 192 5.56 -15.50 -0.52
C TYR A 192 6.17 -15.85 -1.88
N LEU A 193 5.43 -16.56 -2.75
CA LEU A 193 5.81 -16.70 -4.15
C LEU A 193 5.89 -15.33 -4.85
N TYR A 194 4.90 -14.47 -4.65
CA TYR A 194 4.87 -13.13 -5.25
C TYR A 194 5.88 -12.17 -4.63
N TYR A 195 6.16 -12.26 -3.32
CA TYR A 195 7.28 -11.54 -2.72
C TYR A 195 8.63 -11.96 -3.34
N LYS A 196 8.84 -13.24 -3.62
CA LYS A 196 10.08 -13.70 -4.30
C LYS A 196 10.16 -13.15 -5.71
N LYS A 197 9.04 -13.12 -6.45
CA LYS A 197 8.98 -12.47 -7.77
C LYS A 197 9.30 -10.98 -7.68
N LEU A 198 8.81 -10.26 -6.67
CA LEU A 198 9.19 -8.86 -6.41
C LEU A 198 10.70 -8.71 -6.21
N LEU A 199 11.32 -9.54 -5.35
CA LEU A 199 12.76 -9.46 -5.07
C LEU A 199 13.64 -9.86 -6.26
N SER A 200 13.09 -10.56 -7.26
CA SER A 200 13.80 -10.87 -8.51
C SER A 200 13.99 -9.65 -9.42
N ILE A 201 13.21 -8.58 -9.21
CA ILE A 201 13.34 -7.32 -9.96
C ILE A 201 14.48 -6.49 -9.35
N PRO A 202 15.38 -5.90 -10.17
CA PRO A 202 16.44 -5.04 -9.66
C PRO A 202 15.91 -3.93 -8.75
N ARG A 203 16.50 -3.77 -7.56
CA ARG A 203 16.05 -2.79 -6.55
C ARG A 203 15.96 -1.36 -7.09
N SER A 204 16.82 -0.99 -8.02
CA SER A 204 16.85 0.32 -8.70
C SER A 204 15.57 0.65 -9.47
N ASP A 205 14.86 -0.39 -9.91
CA ASP A 205 13.70 -0.25 -10.80
C ASP A 205 12.38 -0.22 -10.01
N LEU A 206 12.43 -0.51 -8.71
CA LEU A 206 11.26 -0.64 -7.86
C LEU A 206 10.89 0.70 -7.18
N LYS A 207 9.60 1.04 -7.23
CA LYS A 207 8.99 2.19 -6.53
C LYS A 207 8.44 1.82 -5.14
N ILE A 208 9.11 0.93 -4.43
CA ILE A 208 8.77 0.52 -3.07
C ILE A 208 9.66 1.24 -2.05
N ASP A 209 9.10 1.59 -0.89
CA ASP A 209 9.86 2.18 0.20
C ASP A 209 10.97 1.22 0.68
N SER A 210 12.10 1.77 1.13
CA SER A 210 13.23 0.95 1.57
C SER A 210 12.92 0.13 2.82
N ARG A 211 12.03 0.62 3.69
CA ARG A 211 11.55 -0.11 4.86
C ARG A 211 10.72 -1.31 4.44
N ASP A 212 9.78 -1.12 3.52
CA ASP A 212 8.89 -2.17 3.05
C ASP A 212 9.66 -3.23 2.28
N TYR A 213 10.62 -2.84 1.44
CA TYR A 213 11.54 -3.76 0.78
C TYR A 213 12.32 -4.63 1.78
N SER A 214 12.89 -4.00 2.82
CA SER A 214 13.61 -4.70 3.88
C SER A 214 12.70 -5.64 4.69
N ALA A 215 11.44 -5.23 4.92
CA ALA A 215 10.43 -6.06 5.57
C ALA A 215 10.10 -7.29 4.73
N VAL A 216 9.93 -7.15 3.41
CA VAL A 216 9.71 -8.28 2.48
C VAL A 216 10.89 -9.25 2.50
N MET A 217 12.12 -8.74 2.45
CA MET A 217 13.32 -9.58 2.53
C MET A 217 13.39 -10.34 3.86
N THR A 218 13.06 -9.68 4.96
CA THR A 218 12.98 -10.28 6.30
C THR A 218 11.92 -11.38 6.35
N LYS A 219 10.72 -11.12 5.82
CA LYS A 219 9.64 -12.11 5.71
C LYS A 219 10.12 -13.36 4.98
N ILE A 220 10.64 -13.20 3.76
CA ILE A 220 11.13 -14.32 2.95
C ILE A 220 12.21 -15.12 3.68
N ASN A 221 13.17 -14.43 4.32
CA ASN A 221 14.23 -15.10 5.07
C ASN A 221 13.67 -16.00 6.16
N TYR A 222 12.70 -15.52 6.94
CA TYR A 222 12.04 -16.34 7.96
C TYR A 222 11.26 -17.49 7.33
N TYR A 223 10.49 -17.21 6.27
CA TYR A 223 9.67 -18.20 5.58
C TYR A 223 10.46 -19.36 4.98
N ASP A 224 11.63 -19.07 4.39
CA ASP A 224 12.51 -20.07 3.76
C ASP A 224 13.44 -20.76 4.75
N ASN A 225 13.76 -20.12 5.88
CA ASN A 225 14.69 -20.66 6.87
C ASN A 225 14.01 -20.75 8.24
N PRO A 226 13.42 -21.91 8.60
CA PRO A 226 12.81 -22.13 9.91
C PRO A 226 13.83 -22.29 11.06
N ASP A 227 15.14 -22.21 10.76
CA ASP A 227 16.24 -22.48 11.70
C ASP A 227 16.49 -21.33 12.72
N PHE A 228 15.43 -20.75 13.26
CA PHE A 228 15.47 -19.72 14.29
C PHE A 228 14.72 -20.17 15.55
N VAL A 229 15.18 -19.71 16.71
CA VAL A 229 14.53 -20.01 17.98
C VAL A 229 13.52 -18.92 18.27
N VAL A 230 12.24 -19.28 18.24
CA VAL A 230 11.14 -18.40 18.62
C VAL A 230 10.63 -18.78 20.00
N TYR A 231 10.45 -17.78 20.85
CA TYR A 231 9.85 -17.95 22.17
C TYR A 231 8.40 -17.49 22.14
N ARG A 232 7.47 -18.31 22.59
CA ARG A 232 6.06 -17.89 22.70
C ARG A 232 5.89 -16.68 23.62
N ASN A 233 6.68 -16.59 24.69
CA ASN A 233 6.64 -15.49 25.65
C ASN A 233 7.94 -14.69 25.66
N LEU A 234 7.83 -13.36 25.63
CA LEU A 234 8.96 -12.44 25.74
C LEU A 234 9.76 -12.63 27.04
N ASN A 235 9.07 -12.92 28.15
CA ASN A 235 9.72 -13.10 29.45
C ASN A 235 10.64 -14.32 29.50
N ASP A 236 10.28 -15.40 28.80
CA ASP A 236 11.10 -16.61 28.73
C ASP A 236 12.39 -16.32 27.93
N LEU A 237 12.26 -15.61 26.80
CA LEU A 237 13.40 -15.16 26.01
C LEU A 237 14.35 -14.26 26.81
N ILE A 238 13.81 -13.27 27.53
CA ILE A 238 14.60 -12.37 28.36
C ILE A 238 15.30 -13.14 29.48
N SER A 239 14.62 -14.09 30.09
CA SER A 239 15.18 -14.93 31.17
C SER A 239 16.35 -15.76 30.66
N ASP A 240 16.22 -16.36 29.48
CA ASP A 240 17.28 -17.13 28.85
C ASP A 240 18.47 -16.25 28.44
N VAL A 241 18.22 -15.07 27.83
CA VAL A 241 19.27 -14.10 27.49
C VAL A 241 20.05 -13.68 28.74
N LYS A 242 19.36 -13.29 29.81
CA LYS A 242 19.98 -12.94 31.10
C LYS A 242 20.80 -14.11 31.66
N ARG A 243 20.22 -15.32 31.69
CA ARG A 243 20.88 -16.52 32.20
C ARG A 243 22.17 -16.82 31.45
N TYR A 244 22.17 -16.76 30.13
CA TYR A 244 23.35 -17.06 29.33
C TYR A 244 24.41 -15.96 29.39
N ILE A 245 24.02 -14.70 29.54
CA ILE A 245 24.95 -13.59 29.77
C ILE A 245 25.63 -13.74 31.14
N PHE A 246 24.86 -13.95 32.22
CA PHE A 246 25.42 -14.07 33.57
C PHE A 246 26.30 -15.30 33.77
N SER A 247 25.97 -16.42 33.12
CA SER A 247 26.81 -17.62 33.13
C SER A 247 28.00 -17.57 32.17
N GLY A 248 28.09 -16.54 31.31
CA GLY A 248 29.12 -16.45 30.28
C GLY A 248 29.00 -17.52 29.18
N ASN A 249 27.84 -18.18 29.04
CA ASN A 249 27.61 -19.23 28.06
C ASN A 249 27.31 -18.64 26.67
N THR A 250 28.36 -18.23 25.97
CA THR A 250 28.25 -17.58 24.67
C THR A 250 27.67 -18.52 23.61
N THR A 251 27.93 -19.82 23.69
CA THR A 251 27.38 -20.80 22.73
C THR A 251 25.85 -20.86 22.78
N LYS A 252 25.27 -20.98 23.98
CA LYS A 252 23.81 -20.97 24.14
C LYS A 252 23.20 -19.61 23.81
N LEU A 253 23.86 -18.51 24.20
CA LEU A 253 23.37 -17.18 23.86
C LEU A 253 23.32 -16.96 22.33
N LEU A 254 24.38 -17.33 21.62
CA LEU A 254 24.41 -17.20 20.16
C LEU A 254 23.41 -18.13 19.45
N SER A 255 22.97 -19.21 20.11
CA SER A 255 21.97 -20.13 19.55
C SER A 255 20.53 -19.60 19.59
N ILE A 256 20.23 -18.65 20.49
CA ILE A 256 18.87 -18.12 20.69
C ILE A 256 18.62 -16.77 20.00
N ARG A 257 19.62 -16.25 19.29
CA ARG A 257 19.49 -15.01 18.50
C ARG A 257 18.88 -15.34 17.13
N ASP A 258 18.27 -14.34 16.50
CA ASP A 258 17.89 -14.44 15.09
C ASP A 258 19.14 -14.62 14.21
N LYS A 259 19.31 -15.78 13.57
CA LYS A 259 20.53 -16.04 12.78
C LYS A 259 20.58 -15.21 11.50
N HIS A 260 19.46 -14.69 11.03
CA HIS A 260 19.35 -14.06 9.71
C HIS A 260 19.49 -12.55 9.77
N ASN A 261 18.91 -11.89 10.78
CA ASN A 261 18.87 -10.42 10.84
C ASN A 261 19.49 -9.83 12.11
N PHE A 262 20.28 -10.61 12.86
CA PHE A 262 20.89 -10.11 14.09
C PHE A 262 21.88 -8.97 13.85
N PHE A 263 21.62 -7.82 14.45
CA PHE A 263 22.49 -6.66 14.34
C PHE A 263 23.15 -6.26 15.66
N ILE A 264 24.30 -5.60 15.54
CA ILE A 264 24.93 -4.83 16.61
C ILE A 264 25.35 -3.49 16.04
N GLN A 265 24.78 -2.40 16.55
CA GLN A 265 25.03 -1.06 16.01
C GLN A 265 24.95 0.00 17.12
N SER A 266 25.56 1.18 16.92
CA SER A 266 25.39 2.24 17.91
C SER A 266 23.98 2.82 17.86
N TRP A 267 23.50 3.36 18.98
CA TRP A 267 22.18 3.98 19.06
C TRP A 267 22.01 5.13 18.03
N ASP A 268 23.05 5.95 17.84
CA ASP A 268 23.06 7.07 16.90
C ASP A 268 23.09 6.66 15.41
N GLN A 269 23.42 5.39 15.10
CA GLN A 269 23.51 4.86 13.73
C GLN A 269 22.18 4.28 13.21
N ARG A 270 21.06 4.54 13.89
CA ARG A 270 19.71 4.08 13.51
C ARG A 270 19.31 4.36 12.04
N SER A 271 20.04 5.19 11.30
CA SER A 271 19.70 5.66 9.95
C SER A 271 20.75 5.42 8.85
N GLY A 272 21.83 4.64 9.05
CA GLY A 272 22.79 4.45 7.95
C GLY A 272 23.84 3.35 8.12
N LYS A 273 24.00 2.59 7.02
CA LYS A 273 25.04 1.57 6.70
C LYS A 273 25.51 0.72 7.88
N SER A 274 25.01 -0.52 7.92
CA SER A 274 25.47 -1.59 8.82
C SER A 274 27.00 -1.64 8.83
N ASN A 275 27.61 -1.39 9.99
CA ASN A 275 29.01 -1.72 10.18
C ASN A 275 29.18 -3.24 10.07
N SER A 276 30.22 -3.69 9.37
CA SER A 276 30.55 -5.11 9.18
C SER A 276 31.18 -5.73 10.43
N ILE A 277 30.61 -5.46 11.60
CA ILE A 277 31.04 -6.10 12.84
C ILE A 277 30.65 -7.58 12.75
N ASN A 278 31.63 -8.47 12.93
CA ASN A 278 31.33 -9.88 13.17
C ASN A 278 30.61 -9.98 14.53
N THR A 279 29.28 -10.02 14.48
CA THR A 279 28.40 -9.94 15.66
C THR A 279 28.66 -11.07 16.65
N ASN A 280 29.00 -12.27 16.17
CA ASN A 280 29.36 -13.42 17.01
C ASN A 280 30.63 -13.18 17.81
N SER A 281 31.69 -12.80 17.12
CA SER A 281 32.99 -12.54 17.75
C SER A 281 32.90 -11.40 18.76
N PHE A 282 32.20 -10.33 18.37
CA PHE A 282 31.96 -9.19 19.24
C PHE A 282 31.22 -9.59 20.52
N LEU A 283 30.01 -10.18 20.42
CA LEU A 283 29.24 -10.61 21.60
C LEU A 283 30.06 -11.54 22.50
N THR A 284 30.71 -12.54 21.89
CA THR A 284 31.52 -13.53 22.63
C THR A 284 32.62 -12.85 23.43
N THR A 285 33.32 -11.89 22.82
CA THR A 285 34.40 -11.14 23.46
C THR A 285 33.86 -10.29 24.61
N MET A 286 32.81 -9.51 24.35
CA MET A 286 32.26 -8.59 25.34
C MET A 286 31.65 -9.30 26.56
N ILE A 287 31.02 -10.45 26.35
CA ILE A 287 30.47 -11.26 27.46
C ILE A 287 31.60 -11.87 28.29
N LYS A 288 32.65 -12.39 27.65
CA LYS A 288 33.82 -12.94 28.36
C LYS A 288 34.56 -11.88 29.18
N LEU A 289 34.67 -10.65 28.67
CA LEU A 289 35.26 -9.53 29.40
C LEU A 289 34.37 -9.10 30.57
N SER A 290 33.06 -8.95 30.33
CA SER A 290 32.13 -8.39 31.32
C SER A 290 31.75 -9.38 32.43
N SER A 291 31.71 -10.70 32.15
CA SER A 291 31.44 -11.75 33.15
C SER A 291 32.52 -11.88 34.23
N ARG A 292 33.71 -11.29 34.02
CA ARG A 292 34.83 -11.32 34.97
C ARG A 292 34.81 -10.19 36.00
N ARG A 293 33.86 -9.25 35.92
CA ARG A 293 33.79 -8.07 36.80
C ARG A 293 32.96 -8.33 38.06
N LYS A 294 33.43 -7.82 39.21
CA LYS A 294 32.76 -7.92 40.52
C LYS A 294 31.42 -7.16 40.60
N ASN A 295 31.24 -6.07 39.85
CA ASN A 295 30.02 -5.24 39.90
C ASN A 295 28.94 -5.63 38.85
N GLY A 296 29.23 -6.66 38.04
CA GLY A 296 28.27 -7.34 37.16
C GLY A 296 27.59 -6.50 36.07
N ILE A 297 27.09 -7.19 35.05
CA ILE A 297 26.12 -6.61 34.11
C ILE A 297 24.79 -6.46 34.85
N GLN A 298 24.09 -5.35 34.63
CA GLN A 298 22.77 -5.10 35.21
C GLN A 298 21.75 -4.84 34.11
N PHE A 299 20.54 -5.37 34.27
CA PHE A 299 19.43 -5.13 33.35
C PHE A 299 18.39 -4.21 33.99
N ALA A 300 17.78 -3.35 33.17
CA ALA A 300 16.65 -2.54 33.58
C ALA A 300 15.46 -3.43 34.04
N LYS A 301 14.65 -2.89 34.95
CA LYS A 301 13.42 -3.55 35.42
C LYS A 301 12.24 -3.36 34.46
N THR A 302 12.28 -2.30 33.67
CA THR A 302 11.22 -1.90 32.73
C THR A 302 11.81 -1.75 31.33
N PHE A 303 10.99 -1.89 30.31
CA PHE A 303 11.36 -1.60 28.93
C PHE A 303 11.50 -0.09 28.69
N GLU A 304 12.21 0.26 27.61
CA GLU A 304 12.29 1.64 27.14
C GLU A 304 10.93 2.13 26.62
N ALA A 305 10.71 3.44 26.70
CA ALA A 305 9.46 4.09 26.30
C ALA A 305 9.13 3.98 24.79
N ASP A 306 10.12 3.70 23.93
CA ASP A 306 9.94 3.45 22.49
C ASP A 306 9.61 1.99 22.15
N SER A 307 9.40 1.15 23.16
CA SER A 307 8.89 -0.22 22.98
C SER A 307 7.41 -0.20 22.58
N SER A 308 7.00 -1.16 21.75
CA SER A 308 5.64 -1.39 21.30
C SER A 308 5.23 -2.85 21.52
N ASN A 309 4.03 -3.22 21.05
CA ASN A 309 3.55 -4.59 21.09
C ASN A 309 4.38 -5.57 20.25
N ASP A 310 5.15 -5.08 19.29
CA ASP A 310 5.87 -5.91 18.31
C ASP A 310 7.39 -5.79 18.42
N ILE A 311 7.89 -4.77 19.12
CA ILE A 311 9.31 -4.59 19.38
C ILE A 311 9.53 -4.07 20.80
N SER A 312 10.46 -4.67 21.53
CA SER A 312 10.77 -4.31 22.91
C SER A 312 12.26 -4.06 23.08
N TYR A 313 12.58 -2.97 23.78
CA TYR A 313 13.96 -2.57 24.06
C TYR A 313 14.22 -2.70 25.56
N LEU A 314 15.21 -3.51 25.93
CA LEU A 314 15.61 -3.71 27.33
C LEU A 314 17.02 -3.14 27.55
N GLY A 315 17.10 -2.06 28.32
CA GLY A 315 18.37 -1.45 28.72
C GLY A 315 19.19 -2.35 29.66
N SER A 316 20.51 -2.21 29.55
CA SER A 316 21.48 -2.85 30.43
C SER A 316 22.73 -2.00 30.57
N SER A 317 23.42 -2.12 31.71
CA SER A 317 24.61 -1.36 32.06
C SER A 317 25.69 -2.23 32.69
N GLY A 318 26.89 -1.69 32.87
CA GLY A 318 28.00 -2.41 33.52
C GLY A 318 28.95 -3.13 32.54
N TRP A 319 28.75 -2.93 31.23
CA TRP A 319 29.53 -3.58 30.18
C TRP A 319 30.94 -2.97 30.04
N GLU A 320 31.90 -3.80 29.61
CA GLU A 320 33.26 -3.35 29.26
C GLU A 320 33.22 -2.44 28.01
N HIS A 321 34.11 -1.46 27.91
CA HIS A 321 34.28 -0.49 26.79
C HIS A 321 33.10 0.43 26.43
N ILE A 322 31.87 -0.10 26.36
CA ILE A 322 30.65 0.64 26.10
C ILE A 322 29.69 0.32 27.24
N TRP A 323 29.49 1.28 28.14
CA TRP A 323 28.81 1.03 29.41
C TRP A 323 27.36 0.58 29.28
N GLU A 324 26.62 1.12 28.30
CA GLU A 324 25.18 0.95 28.14
C GLU A 324 24.83 0.25 26.83
N TRP A 325 23.98 -0.78 26.92
CA TRP A 325 23.54 -1.60 25.80
C TRP A 325 22.02 -1.78 25.87
N TYR A 326 21.34 -1.80 24.73
CA TYR A 326 19.90 -2.03 24.63
C TYR A 326 19.61 -3.27 23.80
N PHE A 327 19.04 -4.28 24.43
CA PHE A 327 18.67 -5.54 23.80
C PHE A 327 17.33 -5.38 23.07
N VAL A 328 17.28 -5.84 21.82
CA VAL A 328 16.14 -5.64 20.93
C VAL A 328 15.44 -6.97 20.68
N PHE A 329 14.20 -7.07 21.13
CA PHE A 329 13.35 -8.23 20.96
C PHE A 329 12.22 -7.87 20.01
N LYS A 330 11.89 -8.74 19.06
CA LYS A 330 10.85 -8.47 18.07
C LYS A 330 9.95 -9.68 17.91
N LYS A 331 8.65 -9.43 17.74
CA LYS A 331 7.72 -10.46 17.27
C LYS A 331 8.00 -10.82 15.82
N ILE A 332 8.03 -12.12 15.55
CA ILE A 332 8.25 -12.65 14.20
C ILE A 332 6.92 -13.12 13.64
N SER A 333 6.61 -12.67 12.42
CA SER A 333 5.51 -13.20 11.65
C SER A 333 6.03 -14.42 10.88
N TYR A 334 5.55 -15.61 11.26
CA TYR A 334 5.86 -16.87 10.61
C TYR A 334 4.57 -17.69 10.44
N PRO A 335 3.72 -17.30 9.49
CA PRO A 335 2.36 -17.82 9.40
C PRO A 335 2.27 -19.31 9.03
N LYS A 336 3.34 -19.90 8.51
CA LYS A 336 3.42 -21.34 8.19
C LYS A 336 3.32 -22.26 9.39
N ASP A 337 3.72 -21.78 10.56
CA ASP A 337 3.62 -22.51 11.81
C ASP A 337 2.94 -21.62 12.86
N PRO A 338 1.62 -21.82 13.07
CA PRO A 338 0.86 -21.07 14.07
C PRO A 338 1.42 -21.17 15.48
N GLU A 339 2.20 -22.21 15.81
CA GLU A 339 2.76 -22.36 17.15
C GLU A 339 3.89 -21.39 17.47
N ILE A 340 4.57 -20.91 16.43
CA ILE A 340 5.67 -19.94 16.54
C ILE A 340 5.35 -18.59 15.89
N ASN A 341 4.26 -18.50 15.13
CA ASN A 341 3.74 -17.23 14.66
C ASN A 341 3.46 -16.27 15.83
N ASP A 342 3.80 -14.99 15.66
CA ASP A 342 3.72 -13.93 16.68
C ASP A 342 4.56 -14.17 17.95
N GLY A 343 5.44 -15.18 17.93
CA GLY A 343 6.43 -15.38 18.97
C GLY A 343 7.60 -14.40 18.87
N TRP A 344 8.44 -14.40 19.89
CA TRP A 344 9.52 -13.43 20.08
C TRP A 344 10.89 -14.00 19.71
N ALA A 345 11.68 -13.17 19.03
CA ALA A 345 13.09 -13.44 18.75
C ALA A 345 13.97 -12.28 19.23
N TRP A 346 15.23 -12.61 19.57
CA TRP A 346 16.24 -11.61 19.89
C TRP A 346 16.97 -11.19 18.60
N ILE A 347 16.67 -9.98 18.13
CA ILE A 347 17.07 -9.51 16.79
C ILE A 347 18.26 -8.56 16.79
N GLY A 348 18.75 -8.13 17.97
CA GLY A 348 19.94 -7.30 18.00
C GLY A 348 20.24 -6.62 19.32
N VAL A 349 21.28 -5.80 19.27
CA VAL A 349 21.72 -4.96 20.37
C VAL A 349 22.12 -3.59 19.84
N TYR A 350 21.59 -2.53 20.45
CA TYR A 350 22.14 -1.19 20.30
C TYR A 350 23.19 -0.90 21.36
N LEU A 351 24.27 -0.23 20.97
CA LEU A 351 25.41 0.11 21.80
C LEU A 351 25.44 1.62 22.09
N GLY A 352 25.84 1.98 23.29
CA GLY A 352 25.99 3.37 23.72
C GLY A 352 24.72 3.90 24.37
N LYS A 353 24.82 5.09 24.97
CA LYS A 353 23.70 5.76 25.63
C LYS A 353 22.69 6.25 24.58
N LYS A 354 21.41 6.12 24.92
CA LYS A 354 20.30 6.68 24.15
C LYS A 354 20.22 8.20 24.20
#